data_AF-A0A9E5LSM4-F1
#
_entry.id   AF-A0A9E5LSM4-F1
#
_cell.length_a   1.000
_cell.length_b   1.000
_cell.length_c   1.000
_cell.angle_alpha   90.00
_cell.angle_beta   90.00
_cell.angle_gamma   90.00
#
_symmetry.space_group_name_H-M   'P 1'
#
loop_
_entity.id
_entity.type
_entity.pdbx_description
1 polymer ?
#
loop_
_entity_poly.entity_id
_entity_poly.type
_entity_poly.pdbx_seq_one_letter_code
_entity_poly.pdbx_strand_id
1 'polypeptide(L)'
;GETAVRRKMRLKLIVHLVRRKTLEENYERLPVDQHTDEVLGLPIRKVIIPVEAGRNIAVLLEAAVRNHILQIRGINTLANFMERQQRAMGDE
;
A
#
# COMPACT_ATOMS: atom_id res chain seq x y z
N GLY A 1 25.76 9.44 -3.77
CA GLY A 1 26.87 8.55 -3.35
C GLY A 1 26.57 7.12 -3.76
N GLU A 2 27.57 6.26 -3.78
CA GLU A 2 27.46 4.84 -4.20
C GLU A 2 26.33 4.07 -3.49
N THR A 3 26.01 4.44 -2.24
CA THR A 3 24.95 3.80 -1.44
C THR A 3 23.52 4.01 -1.97
N ALA A 4 23.27 5.04 -2.79
CA ALA A 4 21.95 5.33 -3.36
C ALA A 4 21.59 4.46 -4.58
N VAL A 5 22.54 3.65 -5.08
CA VAL A 5 22.38 2.83 -6.28
C VAL A 5 22.52 1.35 -5.94
N ARG A 6 21.76 0.52 -6.64
CA ARG A 6 21.87 -0.95 -6.59
C ARG A 6 21.85 -1.49 -8.01
N ARG A 7 22.82 -2.35 -8.36
CA ARG A 7 22.90 -2.96 -9.71
C ARG A 7 21.77 -3.97 -9.97
N LYS A 8 21.25 -4.61 -8.92
CA LYS A 8 20.16 -5.59 -9.00
C LYS A 8 19.28 -5.49 -7.77
N MET A 9 17.97 -5.65 -7.97
CA MET A 9 16.98 -5.73 -6.90
C MET A 9 15.87 -6.71 -7.32
N ARG A 10 15.28 -7.42 -6.35
CA ARG A 10 14.09 -8.25 -6.60
C ARG A 10 12.83 -7.38 -6.53
N LEU A 11 11.95 -7.51 -7.53
CA LEU A 11 10.64 -6.88 -7.52
C LEU A 11 9.74 -7.60 -6.51
N LYS A 12 9.21 -6.87 -5.52
CA LYS A 12 8.34 -7.42 -4.45
C LYS A 12 6.99 -6.73 -4.36
N LEU A 13 6.92 -5.47 -4.78
CA LEU A 13 5.77 -4.60 -4.67
C LEU A 13 5.73 -3.70 -5.90
N ILE A 14 4.56 -3.59 -6.50
CA ILE A 14 4.24 -2.63 -7.56
C ILE A 14 3.41 -1.52 -6.93
N VAL A 15 3.85 -0.28 -7.09
CA VAL A 15 3.10 0.90 -6.67
C VAL A 15 2.61 1.62 -7.91
N HIS A 16 1.30 1.54 -8.15
CA HIS A 16 0.66 2.15 -9.30
C HIS A 16 0.12 3.52 -8.91
N LEU A 17 0.71 4.57 -9.46
CA LEU A 17 0.28 5.95 -9.24
C LEU A 17 -0.82 6.31 -10.24
N VAL A 18 -2.01 6.62 -9.74
CA VAL A 18 -3.17 6.98 -10.56
C VAL A 18 -3.62 8.40 -10.24
N ARG A 19 -4.08 9.16 -11.23
CA ARG A 19 -4.64 10.49 -10.97
C ARG A 19 -5.93 10.32 -10.17
N ARG A 20 -6.16 11.14 -9.14
CA ARG A 20 -7.38 11.03 -8.34
C ARG A 20 -8.67 11.06 -9.17
N LYS A 21 -8.70 11.87 -10.25
CA LYS A 21 -9.84 11.98 -11.18
C LYS A 21 -10.10 10.71 -11.99
N THR A 22 -9.13 9.82 -12.12
CA THR A 22 -9.25 8.56 -12.88
C THR A 22 -9.57 7.37 -11.99
N LEU A 23 -9.66 7.55 -10.68
CA LEU A 23 -10.28 6.53 -9.84
C LEU A 23 -11.79 6.64 -9.99
N GLU A 24 -12.41 5.49 -10.24
CA GLU A 24 -13.86 5.34 -10.17
C GLU A 24 -14.38 5.70 -8.77
N GLU A 25 -15.66 6.08 -8.68
CA GLU A 25 -16.32 6.43 -7.41
C GLU A 25 -16.22 5.33 -6.34
N ASN A 26 -15.95 4.08 -6.77
CA ASN A 26 -15.84 2.90 -5.93
C ASN A 26 -14.43 2.64 -5.36
N TYR A 27 -13.57 3.66 -5.26
CA TYR A 27 -12.28 3.48 -4.59
C TYR A 27 -12.46 3.16 -3.10
N GLU A 28 -12.15 1.92 -2.74
CA GLU A 28 -12.18 1.47 -1.36
C GLU A 28 -10.99 2.04 -0.58
N ARG A 29 -11.29 2.84 0.46
CA ARG A 29 -10.25 3.46 1.32
C ARG A 29 -9.58 2.48 2.26
N LEU A 30 -10.26 1.40 2.62
CA LEU A 30 -9.79 0.31 3.46
C LEU A 30 -9.87 -1.00 2.68
N PRO A 31 -9.02 -1.17 1.65
CA PRO A 31 -9.09 -2.35 0.80
C PRO A 31 -8.80 -3.60 1.63
N VAL A 32 -9.79 -4.48 1.72
CA VAL A 32 -9.67 -5.78 2.40
C VAL A 32 -8.88 -6.75 1.53
N ASP A 33 -9.04 -6.63 0.21
CA ASP A 33 -8.42 -7.50 -0.78
C ASP A 33 -7.01 -7.06 -1.19
N GLN A 34 -6.16 -8.05 -1.41
CA GLN A 34 -4.80 -7.83 -1.89
C GLN A 34 -4.75 -7.93 -3.41
N HIS A 35 -4.48 -6.81 -4.09
CA HIS A 35 -4.28 -6.82 -5.53
C HIS A 35 -2.90 -7.39 -5.90
N THR A 36 -2.86 -8.12 -7.01
CA THR A 36 -1.64 -8.60 -7.66
C THR A 36 -1.66 -8.25 -9.14
N ASP A 37 -0.49 -7.99 -9.71
CA ASP A 37 -0.25 -7.88 -11.15
C ASP A 37 0.75 -8.97 -11.56
N GLU A 38 0.56 -9.56 -12.74
CA GLU A 38 1.46 -10.59 -13.25
C GLU A 38 2.68 -9.95 -13.94
N VAL A 39 3.88 -10.41 -13.58
CA VAL A 39 5.14 -10.02 -14.22
C VAL A 39 5.90 -11.29 -14.57
N LEU A 40 6.05 -11.58 -15.86
CA LEU A 40 6.73 -12.79 -16.36
C LEU A 40 6.16 -14.09 -15.76
N GLY A 41 4.84 -14.21 -15.65
CA GLY A 41 4.18 -15.38 -15.05
C GLY A 41 4.16 -15.41 -13.52
N LEU A 42 4.73 -14.39 -12.85
CA LEU A 42 4.76 -14.32 -11.39
C LEU A 42 3.79 -13.26 -10.87
N PRO A 43 2.86 -13.61 -9.95
CA PRO A 43 1.98 -12.63 -9.33
C PRO A 43 2.79 -11.79 -8.34
N ILE A 44 2.88 -10.49 -8.61
CA ILE A 44 3.53 -9.51 -7.75
C ILE A 44 2.46 -8.64 -7.11
N ARG A 45 2.59 -8.40 -5.82
CA ARG A 45 1.64 -7.58 -5.09
C ARG A 45 1.61 -6.14 -5.61
N LYS A 46 0.42 -5.58 -5.75
CA LYS A 46 0.16 -4.24 -6.26
C LYS A 46 -0.59 -3.39 -5.25
N VAL A 47 -0.18 -2.13 -5.14
CA VAL A 47 -0.85 -1.10 -4.37
C VAL A 47 -1.10 0.10 -5.27
N ILE A 48 -2.32 0.63 -5.22
CA ILE A 48 -2.73 1.79 -6.00
C ILE A 48 -2.69 3.01 -5.09
N ILE A 49 -1.94 4.04 -5.47
CA ILE A 49 -1.86 5.31 -4.72
C ILE A 49 -2.46 6.43 -5.58
N PRO A 50 -3.58 7.06 -5.15
CA PRO A 50 -4.08 8.25 -5.80
C PRO A 50 -3.10 9.41 -5.61
N VAL A 51 -2.68 10.03 -6.72
CA VAL A 51 -1.86 11.24 -6.73
C VAL A 51 -2.70 12.48 -6.99
N GLU A 52 -2.36 13.53 -6.27
CA GLU A 52 -3.01 14.83 -6.28
C GLU A 52 -1.96 15.90 -5.94
N ALA A 53 -2.13 17.11 -6.46
CA ALA A 53 -1.24 18.21 -6.14
C ALA A 53 -1.22 18.47 -4.61
N GLY A 54 -0.04 18.79 -4.07
CA GLY A 54 0.14 19.03 -2.63
C GLY A 54 0.35 17.77 -1.78
N ARG A 55 0.29 16.55 -2.35
CA ARG A 55 0.64 15.32 -1.63
C ARG A 55 2.11 14.92 -1.85
N ASN A 56 2.81 14.62 -0.76
CA ASN A 56 4.17 14.10 -0.83
C ASN A 56 4.16 12.60 -1.19
N ILE A 57 4.45 12.30 -2.46
CA ILE A 57 4.46 10.93 -2.99
C ILE A 57 5.52 10.08 -2.31
N ALA A 58 6.67 10.65 -1.93
CA ALA A 58 7.74 9.89 -1.29
C ALA A 58 7.30 9.33 0.08
N VAL A 59 6.57 10.12 0.86
CA VAL A 59 6.03 9.69 2.16
C VAL A 59 4.95 8.62 1.98
N LEU A 60 4.05 8.79 1.01
CA LEU A 60 3.03 7.77 0.69
C LEU A 60 3.66 6.45 0.23
N LEU A 61 4.70 6.53 -0.59
CA LEU A 61 5.46 5.38 -1.05
C LEU A 61 6.14 4.67 0.12
N GLU A 62 6.80 5.40 1.03
CA GLU A 62 7.43 4.81 2.21
C GLU A 62 6.41 4.10 3.11
N ALA A 63 5.25 4.72 3.34
CA ALA A 63 4.17 4.13 4.11
C ALA A 63 3.65 2.82 3.48
N ALA A 64 3.46 2.81 2.16
CA ALA A 64 3.05 1.60 1.43
C ALA A 64 4.10 0.48 1.53
N VAL A 65 5.39 0.81 1.40
CA VAL A 65 6.49 -0.15 1.56
C VAL A 65 6.55 -0.68 2.99
N ARG A 66 6.41 0.18 4.00
CA ARG A 66 6.40 -0.21 5.40
C ARG A 66 5.23 -1.15 5.71
N ASN A 67 4.04 -0.84 5.20
CA ASN A 67 2.86 -1.70 5.36
C ASN A 67 3.07 -3.07 4.70
N HIS A 68 3.64 -3.10 3.50
CA HIS A 68 3.99 -4.36 2.82
C HIS A 68 4.99 -5.20 3.63
N ILE A 69 6.01 -4.57 4.23
CA ILE A 69 6.97 -5.25 5.11
C ILE A 69 6.27 -5.81 6.35
N LEU A 70 5.35 -5.05 6.97
CA LEU A 70 4.58 -5.50 8.13
C LEU A 70 3.72 -6.73 7.78
N GLN A 71 3.04 -6.71 6.63
CA GLN A 71 2.21 -7.82 6.19
C GLN A 71 3.04 -9.08 5.89
N ILE A 72 4.23 -8.94 5.30
CA ILE A 72 5.17 -10.08 5.14
C ILE A 72 5.60 -10.65 6.49
N ARG A 73 5.68 -9.81 7.53
CA ARG A 73 5.98 -10.23 8.92
C ARG A 73 4.75 -10.77 9.65
N GLY A 74 3.60 -10.94 8.99
CA GLY A 74 2.37 -11.44 9.59
C GLY A 74 1.59 -10.39 10.39
N ILE A 75 1.94 -9.11 10.30
CA ILE A 75 1.27 -8.03 11.03
C ILE A 75 0.18 -7.42 10.14
N ASN A 76 -1.08 -7.60 10.52
CA ASN A 76 -2.23 -6.99 9.84
C ASN A 76 -2.63 -5.67 10.50
N THR A 77 -2.19 -4.56 9.91
CA THR A 77 -2.49 -3.20 10.39
C THR A 77 -3.97 -2.84 10.32
N LEU A 78 -4.71 -3.38 9.34
CA LEU A 78 -6.14 -3.14 9.17
C LEU A 78 -6.95 -3.82 10.29
N ALA A 79 -6.64 -5.08 10.59
CA ALA A 79 -7.29 -5.81 11.68
C ALA A 79 -7.07 -5.10 13.03
N ASN A 80 -5.84 -4.67 13.31
CA ASN A 80 -5.51 -3.92 14.51
C ASN A 80 -6.27 -2.57 14.59
N PHE A 81 -6.49 -1.92 13.45
CA PHE A 81 -7.28 -0.68 13.39
C PHE A 81 -8.76 -0.95 13.69
N MET A 82 -9.34 -1.98 13.07
CA MET A 82 -10.75 -2.37 13.29
C MET A 82 -11.02 -2.76 14.75
N GLU A 83 -10.12 -3.54 15.37
CA GLU A 83 -10.23 -3.93 16.78
C GLU A 83 -10.22 -2.71 17.72
N ARG A 84 -9.33 -1.74 17.46
CA ARG A 84 -9.28 -0.49 18.23
C ARG A 84 -10.54 0.35 18.04
N GLN A 85 -11.03 0.42 16.81
CA GLN A 85 -12.26 1.16 16.49
C GLN A 85 -13.47 0.53 17.21
N GLN A 86 -13.58 -0.80 17.21
CA GLN A 86 -14.66 -1.50 17.88
C GLN A 86 -14.65 -1.28 19.40
N ARG A 87 -13.47 -1.32 20.03
CA ARG A 87 -13.33 -0.99 21.46
C ARG A 87 -13.76 0.45 21.76
N ALA A 88 -13.30 1.41 20.95
CA ALA A 88 -13.66 2.81 21.14
C ALA A 88 -15.17 3.09 20.94
N MET A 89 -15.87 2.28 20.13
CA MET A 89 -17.32 2.37 19.96
C MET A 89 -18.12 1.60 21.02
N GLY A 90 -17.49 0.69 21.77
CA GLY A 90 -18.13 -0.13 22.81
C GLY A 90 -17.90 0.36 24.24
N ASP A 91 -17.12 1.42 24.43
CA ASP A 91 -16.93 2.13 25.72
C ASP A 91 -18.00 3.24 25.93
N GLU A 92 -19.17 3.13 25.28
CA GLU A 92 -20.45 3.77 25.66
C GLU A 92 -21.34 2.76 26.39
#